data_AF-A0A958M996-F1
#
_entry.id   AF-A0A958M996-F1
#
_cell.length_a   1.000
_cell.length_b   1.000
_cell.length_c   1.000
_cell.angle_alpha   90.00
_cell.angle_beta   90.00
_cell.angle_gamma   90.00
#
_symmetry.space_group_name_H-M   'P 1'
#
loop_
_entity.id
_entity.type
_entity.pdbx_description
1 polymer ?
#
loop_
_entity_poly.entity_id
_entity_poly.type
_entity_poly.pdbx_seq_one_letter_code
_entity_poly.pdbx_strand_id
1 'polypeptide(L)'
;MSAHNEHKRPGYAALQEGVDNLVLEFGLPQAIRMIDGLYRNTTIIHKAARRYELIKDYIIGEAVLIFDLDEKDLFKNNIRECREARMACYHILSKYVKDSHSGIASAFGRKRSSVLYFIHKCNEILSLPENYKGFLEKYKALESATIRFITNLK
;
A
#
# COMPACT_ATOMS: atom_id res chain seq x y z
N MET A 1 21.96 21.61 24.33
CA MET A 1 20.51 21.30 24.26
C MET A 1 19.94 22.09 23.11
N SER A 2 19.72 21.45 21.95
CA SER A 2 19.15 22.11 20.77
C SER A 2 18.17 21.16 20.10
N ALA A 3 17.04 21.75 19.70
CA ALA A 3 15.75 21.15 19.44
C ALA A 3 15.77 19.92 18.52
N HIS A 4 15.10 18.86 19.00
CA HIS A 4 14.58 17.78 18.18
C HIS A 4 13.51 18.38 17.26
N ASN A 5 13.78 18.43 15.96
CA ASN A 5 12.82 18.86 14.96
C ASN A 5 11.82 17.72 14.74
N GLU A 6 10.70 17.74 15.48
CA GLU A 6 9.58 16.85 15.22
C GLU A 6 9.05 17.15 13.80
N HIS A 7 9.22 16.20 12.89
CA HIS A 7 8.52 16.22 11.60
C HIS A 7 7.01 16.10 11.85
N LYS A 8 6.37 17.25 12.10
CA LYS A 8 4.92 17.38 12.26
C LYS A 8 4.27 16.85 10.99
N ARG A 9 3.46 15.79 11.11
CA ARG A 9 2.74 15.22 9.96
C ARG A 9 1.93 16.35 9.30
N PRO A 10 2.04 16.53 7.97
CA PRO A 10 1.29 17.58 7.28
C PRO A 10 -0.21 17.35 7.51
N GLY A 11 -0.88 18.38 8.03
CA GLY A 11 -2.33 18.37 8.25
C GLY A 11 -3.09 18.72 6.97
N TYR A 12 -4.43 18.69 7.06
CA TYR A 12 -5.29 19.00 5.91
C TYR A 12 -5.05 20.40 5.34
N ALA A 13 -4.67 21.38 6.18
CA ALA A 13 -4.31 22.72 5.74
C ALA A 13 -3.12 22.74 4.77
N ALA A 14 -2.09 21.92 5.02
CA ALA A 14 -0.93 21.84 4.13
C ALA A 14 -1.28 21.15 2.80
N LEU A 15 -2.23 20.20 2.82
CA LEU A 15 -2.78 19.61 1.59
C LEU A 15 -3.56 20.66 0.78
N GLN A 16 -4.43 21.42 1.45
CA GLN A 16 -5.22 22.48 0.80
C GLN A 16 -4.30 23.52 0.15
N GLU A 17 -3.28 23.97 0.87
CA GLU A 17 -2.27 24.90 0.34
C GLU A 17 -1.56 24.32 -0.90
N GLY A 18 -1.18 23.03 -0.87
CA GLY A 18 -0.60 22.36 -2.03
C GLY A 18 -1.53 22.31 -3.24
N VAL A 19 -2.83 22.06 -3.02
CA VAL A 19 -3.85 22.07 -4.08
C VAL A 19 -4.07 23.48 -4.62
N ASP A 20 -4.17 24.47 -3.74
CA ASP A 20 -4.37 25.87 -4.10
C ASP A 20 -3.20 26.39 -4.94
N ASN A 21 -1.96 26.07 -4.56
CA ASN A 21 -0.76 26.40 -5.34
C ASN A 21 -0.80 25.77 -6.74
N LEU A 22 -1.28 24.53 -6.86
CA LEU A 22 -1.46 23.86 -8.16
C LEU A 22 -2.50 24.59 -9.03
N VAL A 23 -3.61 25.04 -8.42
CA VAL A 23 -4.68 25.77 -9.10
C VAL A 23 -4.22 27.17 -9.52
N LEU A 24 -3.47 27.87 -8.67
CA LEU A 24 -2.92 29.20 -8.96
C LEU A 24 -1.96 29.17 -10.16
N GLU A 25 -1.07 28.17 -10.21
CA GLU A 25 -0.04 28.08 -11.25
C GLU A 25 -0.59 27.60 -12.60
N PHE A 26 -1.49 26.61 -12.59
CA PHE A 26 -1.91 25.92 -13.82
C PHE A 26 -3.37 26.15 -14.21
N GLY A 27 -4.15 26.81 -13.36
CA GLY A 27 -5.60 26.96 -13.51
C GLY A 27 -6.37 25.70 -13.11
N LEU A 28 -7.61 25.91 -12.63
CA LEU A 28 -8.47 24.85 -12.09
C LEU A 28 -8.66 23.64 -13.04
N PRO A 29 -8.92 23.80 -14.36
CA PRO A 29 -9.09 22.65 -15.24
C PRO A 29 -7.84 21.78 -15.37
N GLN A 30 -6.65 22.38 -15.37
CA GLN A 30 -5.39 21.65 -15.50
C GLN A 30 -4.99 21.00 -14.17
N ALA A 31 -5.22 21.68 -13.05
CA ALA A 31 -5.06 21.14 -11.70
C ALA A 31 -5.92 19.89 -11.50
N ILE A 32 -7.20 19.91 -11.91
CA ILE A 32 -8.08 18.74 -11.91
C ILE A 32 -7.49 17.61 -12.75
N ARG A 33 -7.03 17.89 -13.99
CA ARG A 33 -6.40 16.87 -14.85
C ARG A 33 -5.15 16.25 -14.22
N MET A 34 -4.34 17.04 -13.53
CA MET A 34 -3.14 16.57 -12.84
C MET A 34 -3.49 15.69 -11.64
N ILE A 35 -4.44 16.10 -10.79
CA ILE A 35 -4.94 15.31 -9.66
C ILE A 35 -5.56 14.01 -10.15
N ASP A 36 -6.39 14.06 -11.19
CA ASP A 36 -6.97 12.88 -11.84
C ASP A 36 -5.90 11.97 -12.41
N GLY A 37 -4.86 12.52 -13.04
CA GLY A 37 -3.72 11.78 -13.56
C GLY A 37 -2.97 11.05 -12.45
N LEU A 38 -2.68 11.73 -11.34
CA LEU A 38 -2.06 11.15 -10.15
C LEU A 38 -2.94 10.03 -9.56
N TYR A 39 -4.24 10.30 -9.38
CA TYR A 39 -5.19 9.33 -8.85
C TYR A 39 -5.32 8.08 -9.74
N ARG A 40 -5.39 8.26 -11.06
CA ARG A 40 -5.44 7.16 -12.03
C ARG A 40 -4.11 6.40 -12.08
N ASN A 41 -2.97 7.07 -11.91
CA ASN A 41 -1.67 6.43 -11.84
C ASN A 41 -1.47 5.62 -10.56
N THR A 42 -2.08 6.03 -9.44
CA THR A 42 -2.09 5.25 -8.19
C THR A 42 -3.10 4.11 -8.21
N THR A 43 -3.98 4.08 -9.21
CA THR A 43 -5.08 3.12 -9.32
C THR A 43 -4.88 2.26 -10.56
N ILE A 44 -4.09 1.21 -10.44
CA ILE A 44 -3.64 0.46 -11.62
C ILE A 44 -4.79 -0.37 -12.17
N ILE A 45 -5.18 -0.06 -13.40
CA ILE A 45 -6.04 -0.91 -14.20
C ILE A 45 -5.13 -1.96 -14.84
N HIS A 46 -5.48 -3.24 -14.74
CA HIS A 46 -4.77 -4.45 -15.22
C HIS A 46 -4.21 -4.44 -16.68
N LYS A 47 -4.31 -3.34 -17.43
CA LYS A 47 -3.84 -3.21 -18.83
C LYS A 47 -2.31 -3.25 -18.99
N ALA A 48 -1.52 -3.19 -17.91
CA ALA A 48 -0.06 -3.26 -17.97
C ALA A 48 0.48 -4.43 -17.13
N ALA A 49 0.39 -5.66 -17.64
CA ALA A 49 0.84 -6.87 -16.94
C ALA A 49 2.26 -6.77 -16.37
N ARG A 50 3.20 -6.16 -17.11
CA ARG A 50 4.58 -5.92 -16.64
C ARG A 50 4.64 -4.99 -15.42
N ARG A 51 3.79 -3.96 -15.39
CA ARG A 51 3.71 -3.01 -14.28
C ARG A 51 3.13 -3.68 -13.03
N TYR A 52 2.13 -4.54 -13.22
CA TYR A 52 1.56 -5.35 -12.15
C TYR A 52 2.62 -6.25 -11.51
N GLU A 53 3.37 -7.01 -12.31
CA GLU A 53 4.43 -7.90 -11.81
C GLU A 53 5.49 -7.12 -11.02
N LEU A 54 5.96 -5.98 -11.54
CA LEU A 54 6.93 -5.13 -10.83
C LEU A 54 6.43 -4.66 -9.46
N ILE A 55 5.16 -4.26 -9.36
CA ILE A 55 4.60 -3.77 -8.10
C ILE A 55 4.36 -4.91 -7.12
N LYS A 56 3.87 -6.05 -7.63
CA LYS A 56 3.68 -7.25 -6.82
C LYS A 56 5.01 -7.71 -6.22
N ASP A 57 6.05 -7.83 -7.05
CA ASP A 57 7.38 -8.24 -6.61
C ASP A 57 7.97 -7.24 -5.61
N TYR A 58 7.78 -5.93 -5.84
CA TYR A 58 8.17 -4.90 -4.89
C TYR A 58 7.44 -5.02 -3.55
N ILE A 59 6.11 -5.18 -3.55
CA ILE A 59 5.31 -5.34 -2.32
C ILE A 59 5.77 -6.58 -1.55
N ILE A 60 6.02 -7.69 -2.24
CA ILE A 60 6.50 -8.94 -1.63
C ILE A 60 7.89 -8.72 -1.01
N GLY A 61 8.83 -8.15 -1.76
CA GLY A 61 10.19 -7.88 -1.28
C GLY A 61 10.21 -6.96 -0.06
N GLU A 62 9.47 -5.85 -0.11
CA GLU A 62 9.35 -4.93 1.03
C GLU A 62 8.67 -5.59 2.23
N ALA A 63 7.66 -6.44 2.02
CA ALA A 63 7.02 -7.16 3.11
C ALA A 63 7.98 -8.13 3.79
N VAL A 64 8.83 -8.84 3.04
CA VAL A 64 9.86 -9.71 3.59
C VAL A 64 10.82 -8.94 4.51
N LEU A 65 11.27 -7.76 4.06
CA LEU A 65 12.17 -6.89 4.84
C LEU A 65 11.49 -6.32 6.10
N ILE A 66 10.30 -5.75 5.96
CA ILE A 66 9.59 -5.06 7.06
C ILE A 66 9.12 -6.05 8.13
N PHE A 67 8.73 -7.26 7.73
CA PHE A 67 8.28 -8.29 8.65
C PHE A 67 9.40 -9.16 9.21
N ASP A 68 10.64 -8.95 8.77
CA ASP A 68 11.85 -9.70 9.14
C ASP A 68 11.68 -11.20 8.87
N LEU A 69 11.43 -11.53 7.60
CA LEU A 69 11.15 -12.89 7.14
C LEU A 69 12.20 -13.35 6.11
N ASP A 70 12.28 -14.67 5.91
CA ASP A 70 12.84 -15.21 4.67
C ASP A 70 11.73 -15.24 3.60
N GLU A 71 12.07 -14.85 2.37
CA GLU A 71 11.13 -14.85 1.24
C GLU A 71 10.49 -16.24 1.04
N LYS A 72 11.26 -17.31 1.25
CA LYS A 72 10.75 -18.69 1.12
C LYS A 72 9.68 -19.01 2.16
N ASP A 73 9.77 -18.40 3.33
CA ASP A 73 8.83 -18.61 4.43
C ASP A 73 7.52 -17.86 4.22
N LEU A 74 7.57 -16.69 3.57
CA LEU A 74 6.39 -15.90 3.27
C LEU A 74 5.32 -16.71 2.51
N PHE A 75 5.71 -17.62 1.63
CA PHE A 75 4.74 -18.41 0.86
C PHE A 75 4.32 -19.70 1.55
N LYS A 76 5.18 -20.31 2.36
CA LYS A 76 4.97 -21.68 2.86
C LYS A 76 4.57 -21.73 4.33
N ASN A 77 5.18 -20.87 5.15
CA ASN A 77 5.07 -20.95 6.59
C ASN A 77 3.75 -20.31 7.10
N ASN A 78 3.20 -20.87 8.16
CA ASN A 78 1.96 -20.42 8.79
C ASN A 78 2.17 -19.76 10.15
N ILE A 79 3.40 -19.42 10.55
CA ILE A 79 3.65 -18.56 11.72
C ILE A 79 2.92 -17.21 11.60
N ARG A 80 2.76 -16.55 12.75
CA ARG A 80 1.96 -15.33 12.87
C ARG A 80 2.46 -14.24 11.91
N GLU A 81 3.77 -14.02 11.89
CA GLU A 81 4.48 -13.00 11.13
C GLU A 81 4.27 -13.21 9.63
N CYS A 82 4.40 -14.45 9.15
CA CYS A 82 4.12 -14.81 7.76
C CYS A 82 2.64 -14.60 7.37
N ARG A 83 1.70 -14.89 8.29
CA ARG A 83 0.26 -14.63 8.03
C ARG A 83 -0.03 -13.13 8.00
N GLU A 84 0.55 -12.36 8.91
CA GLU A 84 0.43 -10.90 8.97
C GLU A 84 1.04 -10.24 7.72
N ALA A 85 2.22 -10.66 7.29
CA ALA A 85 2.87 -10.17 6.08
C ALA A 85 2.02 -10.44 4.82
N ARG A 86 1.53 -11.68 4.66
CA ARG A 86 0.61 -12.03 3.55
C ARG A 86 -0.67 -11.20 3.60
N MET A 87 -1.27 -11.04 4.78
CA MET A 87 -2.48 -10.25 4.97
C MET A 87 -2.27 -8.79 4.54
N ALA A 88 -1.15 -8.18 4.91
CA ALA A 88 -0.79 -6.84 4.47
C ALA A 88 -0.61 -6.77 2.95
N CYS A 89 0.10 -7.73 2.34
CA CYS A 89 0.27 -7.81 0.89
C CYS A 89 -1.07 -7.89 0.16
N TYR A 90 -1.97 -8.79 0.60
CA TYR A 90 -3.28 -8.99 -0.04
C TYR A 90 -4.12 -7.72 -0.01
N HIS A 91 -4.14 -7.06 1.14
CA HIS A 91 -4.90 -5.84 1.33
C HIS A 91 -4.35 -4.70 0.45
N ILE A 92 -3.03 -4.50 0.40
CA ILE A 92 -2.39 -3.46 -0.41
C ILE A 92 -2.58 -3.72 -1.91
N LEU A 93 -2.39 -4.97 -2.37
CA LEU A 93 -2.64 -5.36 -3.77
C LEU A 93 -4.09 -5.12 -4.18
N SER A 94 -5.04 -5.46 -3.29
CA SER A 94 -6.46 -5.19 -3.53
C SER A 94 -6.77 -3.69 -3.56
N LYS A 95 -6.19 -2.91 -2.64
CA LYS A 95 -6.48 -1.47 -2.47
C LYS A 95 -5.88 -0.60 -3.57
N TYR A 96 -4.60 -0.77 -3.91
CA TYR A 96 -3.87 0.14 -4.79
C TYR A 96 -3.70 -0.40 -6.22
N VAL A 97 -3.61 -1.72 -6.36
CA VAL A 97 -3.43 -2.38 -7.67
C VAL A 97 -4.76 -2.90 -8.23
N LYS A 98 -5.85 -2.81 -7.44
CA LYS A 98 -7.19 -3.32 -7.80
C LYS A 98 -7.17 -4.77 -8.28
N ASP A 99 -6.24 -5.56 -7.75
CA ASP A 99 -6.13 -6.96 -8.13
C ASP A 99 -7.34 -7.76 -7.63
N SER A 100 -7.76 -8.72 -8.43
CA SER A 100 -8.85 -9.62 -8.06
C SER A 100 -8.40 -10.59 -6.97
N HIS A 101 -9.32 -11.01 -6.10
CA HIS A 101 -9.01 -12.04 -5.09
C HIS A 101 -8.47 -13.34 -5.70
N SER A 102 -8.87 -13.65 -6.94
CA SER A 102 -8.32 -14.80 -7.68
C SER A 102 -6.88 -14.55 -8.15
N GLY A 103 -6.57 -13.36 -8.64
CA GLY A 103 -5.21 -12.98 -9.06
C GLY A 103 -4.23 -13.04 -7.91
N ILE A 104 -4.59 -12.44 -6.77
CA ILE A 104 -3.81 -12.51 -5.53
C ILE A 104 -3.66 -13.97 -5.07
N ALA A 105 -4.73 -14.75 -5.10
CA ALA A 105 -4.69 -16.17 -4.70
C ALA A 105 -3.70 -16.98 -5.55
N SER A 106 -3.71 -16.78 -6.87
CA SER A 106 -2.77 -17.41 -7.80
C SER A 106 -1.33 -16.97 -7.54
N ALA A 107 -1.10 -15.67 -7.33
CA ALA A 107 0.24 -15.12 -7.06
C ALA A 107 0.89 -15.70 -5.80
N PHE A 108 0.09 -15.99 -4.76
CA PHE A 108 0.60 -16.51 -3.49
C PHE A 108 0.41 -18.03 -3.33
N GLY A 109 -0.12 -18.73 -4.34
CA GLY A 109 -0.41 -20.17 -4.25
C GLY A 109 -1.43 -20.52 -3.16
N ARG A 110 -2.40 -19.64 -2.89
CA ARG A 110 -3.40 -19.79 -1.82
C ARG A 110 -4.82 -19.92 -2.38
N LYS A 111 -5.75 -20.32 -1.51
CA LYS A 111 -7.19 -20.37 -1.86
C LYS A 111 -7.77 -18.95 -1.87
N ARG A 112 -8.62 -18.65 -2.86
CA ARG A 112 -9.36 -17.38 -2.95
C ARG A 112 -10.11 -17.02 -1.65
N SER A 113 -10.72 -18.01 -0.99
CA SER A 113 -11.42 -17.80 0.28
C SER A 113 -10.50 -17.35 1.41
N SER A 114 -9.25 -17.83 1.44
CA SER A 114 -8.24 -17.40 2.42
C SER A 114 -7.81 -15.96 2.17
N VAL A 115 -7.63 -15.57 0.90
CA VAL A 115 -7.31 -14.19 0.53
C VAL A 115 -8.44 -13.25 0.96
N LEU A 116 -9.68 -13.59 0.62
CA LEU A 116 -10.87 -12.81 1.00
C LEU A 116 -10.96 -12.63 2.53
N TYR A 117 -10.80 -13.73 3.28
CA TYR A 117 -10.80 -13.69 4.74
C TYR A 117 -9.73 -12.72 5.28
N PHE A 118 -8.49 -12.82 4.80
CA PHE A 118 -7.41 -11.96 5.28
C PHE A 118 -7.61 -10.49 4.90
N ILE A 119 -8.15 -10.19 3.72
CA ILE A 119 -8.48 -8.80 3.35
C ILE A 119 -9.52 -8.21 4.31
N HIS A 120 -10.60 -8.96 4.60
CA HIS A 120 -11.60 -8.51 5.59
C HIS A 120 -11.00 -8.37 6.99
N LYS A 121 -10.17 -9.33 7.41
CA LYS A 121 -9.51 -9.29 8.71
C LYS A 121 -8.58 -8.07 8.83
N CYS A 122 -7.86 -7.73 7.76
CA CYS A 122 -7.02 -6.54 7.73
C CYS A 122 -7.86 -5.27 7.89
N ASN A 123 -9.01 -5.17 7.22
CA ASN A 123 -9.94 -4.04 7.40
C ASN A 123 -10.45 -3.92 8.84
N GLU A 124 -10.80 -5.03 9.49
CA GLU A 124 -11.17 -5.03 10.92
C GLU A 124 -10.02 -4.53 11.81
N ILE A 125 -8.80 -5.03 11.59
CA ILE A 125 -7.62 -4.62 12.36
C ILE A 125 -7.33 -3.12 12.18
N LEU A 126 -7.43 -2.63 10.95
CA LEU A 126 -7.25 -1.20 10.63
C LEU A 126 -8.31 -0.32 11.32
N SER A 127 -9.49 -0.86 11.60
CA SER A 127 -10.56 -0.16 12.35
C SER A 127 -10.37 -0.18 13.88
N LEU A 128 -9.47 -1.03 14.42
CA LEU A 128 -9.25 -1.21 15.87
C LEU A 128 -7.77 -0.99 16.26
N PRO A 129 -7.23 0.23 16.11
CA PRO A 129 -5.79 0.44 16.09
C PRO A 129 -5.05 0.21 17.41
N GLU A 130 -5.74 0.29 18.54
CA GLU A 130 -5.11 0.16 19.86
C GLU A 130 -4.63 -1.26 20.17
N ASN A 131 -5.26 -2.27 19.58
CA ASN A 131 -5.03 -3.69 19.89
C ASN A 131 -3.96 -4.35 19.00
N TYR A 132 -3.53 -3.67 17.93
CA TYR A 132 -2.69 -4.26 16.88
C TYR A 132 -1.49 -3.37 16.51
N LYS A 133 -0.95 -2.62 17.48
CA LYS A 133 0.12 -1.62 17.24
C LYS A 133 1.29 -2.17 16.40
N GLY A 134 1.84 -3.33 16.78
CA GLY A 134 2.97 -3.92 16.06
C GLY A 134 2.68 -4.30 14.61
N PHE A 135 1.48 -4.82 14.32
CA PHE A 135 1.05 -5.08 12.94
C PHE A 135 0.85 -3.78 12.16
N LEU A 136 0.22 -2.78 12.80
CA LEU A 136 -0.10 -1.51 12.13
C LEU A 136 1.11 -0.67 11.77
N GLU A 137 2.15 -0.69 12.59
CA GLU A 137 3.42 -0.04 12.26
C GLU A 137 4.03 -0.64 10.99
N LYS A 138 4.13 -1.98 10.93
CA LYS A 138 4.62 -2.71 9.76
C LYS A 138 3.74 -2.49 8.53
N TYR A 139 2.42 -2.56 8.69
CA TYR A 139 1.46 -2.31 7.61
C TYR A 139 1.63 -0.90 7.04
N LYS A 140 1.70 0.14 7.89
CA LYS A 140 1.86 1.54 7.44
C LYS A 140 3.19 1.77 6.74
N ALA A 141 4.26 1.13 7.21
CA ALA A 141 5.56 1.18 6.54
C ALA A 141 5.46 0.60 5.12
N LEU A 142 4.84 -0.58 4.97
CA LEU A 142 4.66 -1.24 3.68
C LEU A 142 3.75 -0.44 2.75
N GLU A 143 2.64 0.10 3.27
CA GLU A 143 1.70 0.93 2.52
C GLU A 143 2.39 2.21 2.00
N SER A 144 3.16 2.88 2.86
CA SER A 144 3.90 4.10 2.49
C SER A 144 4.99 3.80 1.44
N ALA A 145 5.73 2.69 1.60
CA ALA A 145 6.72 2.25 0.63
C ALA A 145 6.08 1.94 -0.73
N THR A 146 4.93 1.28 -0.73
CA THR A 146 4.17 0.92 -1.94
C THR A 146 3.67 2.15 -2.68
N ILE A 147 3.05 3.11 -1.99
CA ILE A 147 2.56 4.35 -2.60
C ILE A 147 3.72 5.08 -3.28
N ARG A 148 4.84 5.26 -2.57
CA ARG A 148 6.04 5.91 -3.10
C ARG A 148 6.58 5.19 -4.33
N PHE A 149 6.61 3.86 -4.34
CA PHE A 149 7.03 3.09 -5.51
C PHE A 149 6.10 3.32 -6.70
N ILE A 150 4.79 3.19 -6.51
CA ILE A 150 3.79 3.36 -7.58
C ILE A 150 3.83 4.76 -8.17
N THR A 151 3.97 5.80 -7.33
CA THR A 151 4.04 7.20 -7.78
C THR A 151 5.30 7.48 -8.61
N ASN A 152 6.41 6.80 -8.33
CA ASN A 152 7.67 6.96 -9.06
C ASN A 152 7.82 6.00 -10.27
N LEU A 153 6.91 5.04 -10.40
CA LEU A 153 6.93 4.05 -11.48
C LEU A 153 6.44 4.71 -12.79
N LYS A 154 7.40 5.13 -13.62
CA LYS A 154 7.20 5.69 -14.97
C LYS A 154 7.03 4.60 -16.01
#